data_AF-A0A353N374-F1
#
_entry.id   AF-A0A353N374-F1
#
_cell.length_a   1.000
_cell.length_b   1.000
_cell.length_c   1.000
_cell.angle_alpha   90.00
_cell.angle_beta   90.00
_cell.angle_gamma   90.00
#
_symmetry.space_group_name_H-M   'P 1'
#
loop_
_entity.id
_entity.type
_entity.pdbx_description
1 polymer ?
#
loop_
_entity_poly.entity_id
_entity_poly.type
_entity_poly.pdbx_seq_one_letter_code
_entity_poly.pdbx_strand_id
1 'polypeptide(L)'
;DHNRLVISLAGDPDAIMDHLIRSAEAAFSLIDMNVHSGAHPRIGALDVVPFTPLKDVSMEECVQIAREFGRRLYEKFKVPVYYYEEAATRPEMKNLENIRKGQYEGLKKAISDPDRHPDVGEAKLHPTAGATVVGARKFLVAFNVNLGTPRIEIAKEIARSIRFSGGGLAHVKAIGLALEEKGMVQVSVNIVDHEKNPLYRVLELVRMEASRWGVPVVETEIYGMVPASAIFQSAAHYLQVADLEPEQIIELKLLDMAGDQP
;
A
#
# COMPACT_ATOMS: atom_id res chain seq x y z
N ASP A 1 -17.76 3.75 -0.56
CA ASP A 1 -17.01 4.51 -1.59
C ASP A 1 -15.89 3.78 -2.31
N HIS A 2 -14.92 3.18 -1.60
CA HIS A 2 -13.74 2.59 -2.29
C HIS A 2 -13.95 1.18 -2.86
N ASN A 3 -15.00 0.46 -2.43
CA ASN A 3 -15.33 -0.93 -2.80
C ASN A 3 -14.13 -1.88 -2.83
N ARG A 4 -13.37 -1.90 -1.73
CA ARG A 4 -12.19 -2.75 -1.52
C ARG A 4 -12.09 -3.18 -0.06
N LEU A 5 -11.44 -4.31 0.18
CA LEU A 5 -11.05 -4.78 1.50
C LEU A 5 -9.52 -4.94 1.54
N VAL A 6 -8.89 -4.52 2.63
CA VAL A 6 -7.48 -4.79 2.91
C VAL A 6 -7.43 -5.76 4.08
N ILE A 7 -6.72 -6.87 3.89
CA ILE A 7 -6.49 -7.87 4.94
C ILE A 7 -4.99 -7.84 5.24
N SER A 8 -4.64 -7.89 6.52
CA SER A 8 -3.26 -8.00 6.97
C SER A 8 -3.06 -9.27 7.76
N LEU A 9 -2.01 -10.02 7.40
CA LEU A 9 -1.60 -11.26 8.04
C LEU A 9 -0.14 -11.13 8.42
N ALA A 10 0.26 -11.71 9.56
CA ALA A 10 1.64 -11.78 10.03
C ALA A 10 1.86 -13.15 10.69
N GLY A 11 3.08 -13.68 10.58
CA GLY A 11 3.42 -15.05 10.96
C GLY A 11 4.44 -15.67 10.01
N ASP A 12 4.63 -16.97 10.13
CA ASP A 12 5.63 -17.71 9.35
C ASP A 12 5.33 -17.69 7.84
N PRO A 13 6.36 -17.54 6.97
CA PRO A 13 6.19 -17.46 5.52
C PRO A 13 5.34 -18.57 4.90
N ASP A 14 5.59 -19.83 5.26
CA ASP A 14 4.88 -20.98 4.69
C ASP A 14 3.41 -20.99 5.11
N ALA A 15 3.13 -20.70 6.38
CA ALA A 15 1.78 -20.61 6.90
C ALA A 15 1.01 -19.45 6.24
N ILE A 16 1.62 -18.26 6.12
CA ILE A 16 1.02 -17.12 5.43
C ILE A 16 0.70 -17.49 3.98
N MET A 17 1.64 -18.11 3.26
CA MET A 17 1.46 -18.46 1.85
C MET A 17 0.25 -19.38 1.65
N ASP A 18 0.10 -20.41 2.48
CA ASP A 18 -1.04 -21.34 2.38
C ASP A 18 -2.38 -20.65 2.70
N HIS A 19 -2.41 -19.76 3.70
CA HIS A 19 -3.61 -18.98 4.04
C HIS A 19 -3.97 -17.96 2.95
N LEU A 20 -2.97 -17.34 2.31
CA LEU A 20 -3.18 -16.44 1.18
C LEU A 20 -3.78 -17.18 -0.02
N ILE A 21 -3.30 -18.40 -0.32
CA ILE A 21 -3.87 -19.23 -1.41
C ILE A 21 -5.33 -19.62 -1.12
N ARG A 22 -5.68 -19.95 0.13
CA ARG A 22 -7.07 -20.21 0.54
C ARG A 22 -7.94 -18.94 0.46
N SER A 23 -7.38 -17.79 0.83
CA SER A 23 -8.07 -16.51 0.73
C SER A 23 -8.33 -16.13 -0.73
N ALA A 24 -7.37 -16.40 -1.61
CA ALA A 24 -7.51 -16.21 -3.05
C ALA A 24 -8.63 -17.10 -3.63
N GLU A 25 -8.70 -18.36 -3.20
CA GLU A 25 -9.78 -19.29 -3.59
C GLU A 25 -11.17 -18.76 -3.24
N ALA A 26 -11.34 -18.22 -2.03
CA ALA A 26 -12.57 -17.58 -1.60
C ALA A 26 -12.88 -16.32 -2.42
N ALA A 27 -11.89 -15.46 -2.66
CA ALA A 27 -12.07 -14.26 -3.47
C ALA A 27 -12.48 -14.60 -4.91
N PHE A 28 -11.80 -15.55 -5.55
CA PHE A 28 -12.06 -15.92 -6.95
C PHE A 28 -13.38 -16.67 -7.14
N SER A 29 -13.93 -17.30 -6.10
CA SER A 29 -15.25 -17.94 -6.15
C SER A 29 -16.41 -16.97 -5.88
N LEU A 30 -16.16 -15.86 -5.20
CA LEU A 30 -17.21 -14.92 -4.76
C LEU A 30 -17.24 -13.60 -5.53
N ILE A 31 -16.14 -13.23 -6.19
CA ILE A 31 -15.98 -11.92 -6.84
C ILE A 31 -15.90 -12.10 -8.35
N ASP A 32 -16.81 -11.44 -9.07
CA ASP A 32 -16.74 -11.29 -10.51
C ASP A 32 -16.36 -9.85 -10.88
N MET A 33 -15.14 -9.70 -11.41
CA MET A 33 -14.58 -8.44 -11.87
C MET A 33 -15.34 -7.82 -13.05
N ASN A 34 -16.15 -8.59 -13.79
CA ASN A 34 -16.95 -8.04 -14.88
C ASN A 34 -18.07 -7.12 -14.38
N VAL A 35 -18.48 -7.25 -13.11
CA VAL A 35 -19.52 -6.41 -12.48
C VAL A 35 -18.98 -5.56 -11.33
N HIS A 36 -17.69 -5.69 -10.99
CA HIS A 36 -17.06 -4.91 -9.92
C HIS A 36 -16.76 -3.47 -10.37
N SER A 37 -17.21 -2.51 -9.58
CA SER A 37 -16.87 -1.08 -9.72
C SER A 37 -16.55 -0.46 -8.36
N GLY A 38 -15.57 0.44 -8.31
CA GLY A 38 -15.19 1.18 -7.11
C GLY A 38 -14.32 2.39 -7.42
N ALA A 39 -14.23 3.35 -6.50
CA ALA A 39 -13.41 4.55 -6.68
C ALA A 39 -11.90 4.25 -6.72
N HIS A 40 -11.46 3.12 -6.15
CA HIS A 40 -10.05 2.75 -6.10
C HIS A 40 -9.62 1.94 -7.35
N PRO A 41 -8.49 2.28 -8.00
CA PRO A 41 -7.97 1.51 -9.14
C PRO A 41 -7.71 0.04 -8.79
N ARG A 42 -8.11 -0.86 -9.68
CA ARG A 42 -8.01 -2.32 -9.51
C ARG A 42 -7.86 -3.05 -10.85
N ILE A 43 -7.21 -4.21 -10.86
CA ILE A 43 -7.08 -5.09 -12.02
C ILE A 43 -7.53 -6.54 -11.74
N GLY A 44 -7.86 -6.89 -10.50
CA GLY A 44 -8.35 -8.22 -10.17
C GLY A 44 -9.10 -8.32 -8.84
N ALA A 45 -9.76 -9.46 -8.65
CA ALA A 45 -10.51 -9.80 -7.44
C ALA A 45 -9.58 -9.90 -6.23
N LEU A 46 -8.39 -10.47 -6.44
CA LEU A 46 -7.22 -10.31 -5.59
C LEU A 46 -6.25 -9.38 -6.32
N ASP A 47 -6.32 -8.10 -6.00
CA ASP A 47 -5.66 -7.08 -6.81
C ASP A 47 -4.15 -6.98 -6.54
N VAL A 48 -3.74 -6.82 -5.28
CA VAL A 48 -2.32 -6.71 -4.89
C VAL A 48 -2.03 -7.54 -3.64
N VAL A 49 -0.95 -8.32 -3.67
CA VAL A 49 -0.41 -9.07 -2.53
C VAL A 49 1.05 -8.66 -2.28
N PRO A 50 1.30 -7.74 -1.32
CA PRO A 50 2.65 -7.41 -0.90
C PRO A 50 3.12 -8.30 0.24
N PHE A 51 4.37 -8.74 0.15
CA PHE A 51 5.15 -9.31 1.26
C PHE A 51 6.06 -8.22 1.81
N THR A 52 6.08 -8.07 3.14
CA THR A 52 6.84 -7.04 3.82
C THR A 52 7.68 -7.68 4.91
N PRO A 53 9.00 -7.43 4.94
CA PRO A 53 9.84 -7.95 6.00
C PRO A 53 9.45 -7.30 7.33
N LEU A 54 9.34 -8.14 8.38
CA LEU A 54 9.09 -7.71 9.76
C LEU A 54 10.36 -7.96 10.60
N LYS A 55 10.36 -8.98 11.47
CA LYS A 55 11.53 -9.38 12.26
C LYS A 55 12.20 -10.58 11.58
N ASP A 56 13.53 -10.61 11.56
CA ASP A 56 14.36 -11.75 11.13
C ASP A 56 14.09 -12.29 9.71
N VAL A 57 13.50 -11.48 8.85
CA VAL A 57 13.27 -11.80 7.44
C VAL A 57 13.81 -10.66 6.57
N SER A 58 14.65 -10.99 5.61
CA SER A 58 15.21 -10.02 4.67
C SER A 58 14.23 -9.65 3.55
N MET A 59 14.51 -8.54 2.88
CA MET A 59 13.77 -8.17 1.66
C MET A 59 13.95 -9.23 0.56
N GLU A 60 15.13 -9.83 0.45
CA GLU A 60 15.41 -10.86 -0.55
C GLU A 60 14.58 -12.12 -0.34
N GLU A 61 14.42 -12.56 0.92
CA GLU A 61 13.50 -13.65 1.26
C GLU A 61 12.05 -13.30 0.93
N CYS A 62 11.60 -12.08 1.22
CA CYS A 62 10.27 -11.61 0.81
C CYS A 62 10.08 -11.61 -0.72
N VAL A 63 11.11 -11.30 -1.51
CA VAL A 63 11.08 -11.41 -2.98
C VAL A 63 10.92 -12.87 -3.41
N GLN A 64 11.63 -13.79 -2.78
CA GLN A 64 11.51 -15.23 -3.07
C GLN A 64 10.09 -15.73 -2.74
N ILE A 65 9.56 -15.38 -1.57
CA ILE A 65 8.18 -15.72 -1.16
C ILE A 65 7.15 -15.14 -2.14
N ALA A 66 7.32 -13.87 -2.54
CA ALA A 66 6.44 -13.21 -3.51
C ALA A 66 6.41 -13.96 -4.85
N ARG A 67 7.57 -14.38 -5.35
CA ARG A 67 7.68 -15.11 -6.62
C ARG A 67 7.10 -16.53 -6.52
N GLU A 68 7.34 -17.21 -5.42
CA GLU A 68 6.77 -18.55 -5.20
C GLU A 68 5.25 -18.50 -5.05
N PHE A 69 4.71 -17.54 -4.30
CA PHE A 69 3.27 -17.31 -4.21
C PHE A 69 2.65 -17.03 -5.59
N GLY A 70 3.27 -16.16 -6.40
CA GLY A 70 2.81 -15.85 -7.75
C GLY A 70 2.74 -17.10 -8.65
N ARG A 71 3.77 -17.94 -8.60
CA ARG A 71 3.80 -19.23 -9.33
C ARG A 71 2.67 -20.17 -8.87
N ARG A 72 2.51 -20.39 -7.57
CA ARG A 72 1.46 -21.25 -7.00
C ARG A 72 0.05 -20.74 -7.33
N LEU A 73 -0.16 -19.42 -7.29
CA LEU A 73 -1.43 -18.79 -7.62
C LEU A 73 -1.83 -19.07 -9.08
N TYR A 74 -0.89 -18.88 -10.02
CA TYR A 74 -1.13 -19.17 -11.43
C TYR A 74 -1.34 -20.67 -11.67
N GLU A 75 -0.54 -21.54 -11.04
CA GLU A 75 -0.68 -22.98 -11.20
C GLU A 75 -2.07 -23.48 -10.80
N LYS A 76 -2.59 -23.00 -9.66
CA LYS A 76 -3.87 -23.42 -9.11
C LYS A 76 -5.08 -22.76 -9.80
N PHE A 77 -5.03 -21.46 -10.08
CA PHE A 77 -6.21 -20.69 -10.52
C PHE A 77 -6.12 -20.11 -11.93
N LYS A 78 -4.96 -20.22 -12.60
CA LYS A 78 -4.72 -19.63 -13.93
C LYS A 78 -4.97 -18.12 -13.98
N VAL A 79 -4.77 -17.43 -12.86
CA VAL A 79 -4.80 -15.97 -12.78
C VAL A 79 -3.40 -15.45 -13.13
N PRO A 80 -3.24 -14.61 -14.17
CA PRO A 80 -1.94 -14.06 -14.54
C PRO A 80 -1.40 -13.16 -13.43
N VAL A 81 -0.08 -13.21 -13.22
CA VAL A 81 0.61 -12.49 -12.14
C VAL A 81 1.62 -11.49 -12.68
N TYR A 82 1.61 -10.29 -12.10
CA TYR A 82 2.60 -9.24 -12.34
C TYR A 82 3.44 -9.04 -11.09
N TYR A 83 4.76 -8.93 -11.24
CA TYR A 83 5.66 -8.61 -10.13
C TYR A 83 5.96 -7.11 -10.08
N TYR A 84 5.91 -6.54 -8.87
CA TYR A 84 6.16 -5.11 -8.63
C TYR A 84 7.11 -4.86 -7.45
N GLU A 85 7.52 -3.60 -7.27
CA GLU A 85 8.51 -3.15 -6.28
C GLU A 85 9.78 -4.01 -6.35
N GLU A 86 10.29 -4.52 -5.22
CA GLU A 86 11.54 -5.27 -5.18
C GLU A 86 11.44 -6.65 -5.86
N ALA A 87 10.22 -7.15 -6.13
CA ALA A 87 10.03 -8.39 -6.86
C ALA A 87 10.01 -8.22 -8.39
N ALA A 88 9.86 -6.99 -8.88
CA ALA A 88 9.71 -6.69 -10.30
C ALA A 88 10.85 -7.28 -11.14
N THR A 89 10.51 -7.93 -12.25
CA THR A 89 11.50 -8.45 -13.21
C THR A 89 11.91 -7.41 -14.24
N ARG A 90 11.07 -6.38 -14.40
CA ARG A 90 11.19 -5.33 -15.40
C ARG A 90 11.11 -3.95 -14.74
N PRO A 91 12.07 -3.04 -14.99
CA PRO A 91 12.10 -1.71 -14.36
C PRO A 91 10.80 -0.91 -14.54
N GLU A 92 10.17 -0.98 -15.70
CA GLU A 92 8.95 -0.27 -16.03
C GLU A 92 7.72 -0.75 -15.24
N MET A 93 7.75 -2.00 -14.73
CA MET A 93 6.70 -2.59 -13.90
C MET A 93 6.97 -2.45 -12.40
N LYS A 94 8.10 -1.85 -11.99
CA LYS A 94 8.41 -1.64 -10.56
C LYS A 94 7.29 -0.85 -9.85
N ASN A 95 6.74 0.15 -10.54
CA ASN A 95 5.69 1.00 -10.01
C ASN A 95 4.29 0.40 -10.26
N LEU A 96 3.51 0.23 -9.19
CA LEU A 96 2.17 -0.37 -9.23
C LEU A 96 1.20 0.36 -10.17
N GLU A 97 1.29 1.69 -10.25
CA GLU A 97 0.43 2.52 -11.09
C GLU A 97 0.66 2.26 -12.59
N ASN A 98 1.88 1.87 -12.98
CA ASN A 98 2.19 1.48 -14.36
C ASN A 98 1.47 0.17 -14.73
N ILE A 99 1.50 -0.82 -13.84
CA ILE A 99 0.81 -2.11 -14.04
C ILE A 99 -0.71 -1.86 -14.10
N ARG A 100 -1.25 -1.12 -13.13
CA ARG A 100 -2.69 -0.80 -13.05
C ARG A 100 -3.16 0.26 -14.05
N LYS A 101 -2.32 0.74 -14.97
CA LYS A 101 -2.70 1.73 -15.98
C LYS A 101 -3.89 1.21 -16.79
N GLY A 102 -4.98 1.99 -16.79
CA GLY A 102 -6.24 1.63 -17.45
C GLY A 102 -7.14 0.68 -16.65
N GLN A 103 -6.75 0.29 -15.42
CA GLN A 103 -7.48 -0.62 -14.54
C GLN A 103 -7.80 -1.97 -15.20
N TYR A 104 -8.80 -2.70 -14.69
CA TYR A 104 -9.25 -3.98 -15.24
C TYR A 104 -9.65 -3.87 -16.73
N GLU A 105 -10.45 -2.86 -17.09
CA GLU A 105 -10.98 -2.69 -18.45
C GLU A 105 -9.89 -2.38 -19.47
N GLY A 106 -8.92 -1.55 -19.09
CA GLY A 106 -7.77 -1.21 -19.93
C GLY A 106 -6.79 -2.38 -20.06
N LEU A 107 -6.52 -3.08 -18.95
CA LEU A 107 -5.65 -4.25 -18.99
C LEU A 107 -6.23 -5.38 -19.85
N LYS A 108 -7.56 -5.57 -19.84
CA LYS A 108 -8.24 -6.56 -20.69
C LYS A 108 -7.94 -6.38 -22.19
N LYS A 109 -7.71 -5.14 -22.62
CA LYS A 109 -7.35 -4.81 -24.01
C LYS A 109 -5.86 -4.84 -24.24
N ALA A 110 -5.09 -4.35 -23.27
CA ALA A 110 -3.65 -4.16 -23.40
C ALA A 110 -2.83 -5.42 -23.13
N ILE A 111 -3.39 -6.44 -22.46
CA ILE A 111 -2.62 -7.63 -22.02
C ILE A 111 -2.01 -8.44 -23.17
N SER A 112 -2.55 -8.33 -24.38
CA SER A 112 -1.96 -8.96 -25.58
C SER A 112 -0.67 -8.28 -26.04
N ASP A 113 -0.48 -7.00 -25.69
CA ASP A 113 0.72 -6.25 -26.06
C ASP A 113 1.92 -6.83 -25.32
N PRO A 114 3.04 -7.17 -25.99
CA PRO A 114 4.22 -7.79 -25.36
C PRO A 114 4.73 -7.02 -24.14
N ASP A 115 4.71 -5.69 -24.19
CA ASP A 115 5.14 -4.83 -23.08
C ASP A 115 4.23 -4.97 -21.84
N ARG A 116 3.02 -5.46 -22.01
CA ARG A 116 1.98 -5.61 -20.98
C ARG A 116 1.77 -7.07 -20.55
N HIS A 117 2.58 -8.00 -21.05
CA HIS A 117 2.50 -9.40 -20.65
C HIS A 117 2.74 -9.56 -19.14
N PRO A 118 2.06 -10.53 -18.49
CA PRO A 118 2.33 -10.86 -17.10
C PRO A 118 3.70 -11.52 -16.94
N ASP A 119 4.25 -11.45 -15.74
CA ASP A 119 5.49 -12.15 -15.37
C ASP A 119 5.27 -13.66 -15.25
N VAL A 120 4.07 -14.07 -14.82
CA VAL A 120 3.67 -15.48 -14.75
C VAL A 120 2.31 -15.67 -15.40
N GLY A 121 2.26 -16.63 -16.32
CA GLY A 121 1.05 -17.10 -16.95
C GLY A 121 0.83 -16.59 -18.38
N GLU A 122 -0.30 -16.96 -18.96
CA GLU A 122 -0.67 -16.54 -20.31
C GLU A 122 -0.99 -15.04 -20.36
N ALA A 123 -0.77 -14.42 -21.52
CA ALA A 123 -1.14 -13.03 -21.83
C ALA A 123 -2.66 -12.84 -21.98
N LYS A 124 -3.42 -13.29 -20.97
CA LYS A 124 -4.88 -13.30 -20.93
C LYS A 124 -5.38 -13.18 -19.50
N LEU A 125 -6.35 -12.30 -19.26
CA LEU A 125 -6.99 -12.16 -17.95
C LEU A 125 -7.82 -13.40 -17.60
N HIS A 126 -7.87 -13.73 -16.32
CA HIS A 126 -8.84 -14.70 -15.82
C HIS A 126 -10.27 -14.19 -16.08
N PRO A 127 -11.20 -15.04 -16.56
CA PRO A 127 -12.53 -14.61 -17.01
C PRO A 127 -13.30 -13.74 -16.01
N THR A 128 -13.24 -14.09 -14.73
CA THR A 128 -13.94 -13.39 -13.63
C THR A 128 -13.00 -12.73 -12.64
N ALA A 129 -11.73 -13.15 -12.55
CA ALA A 129 -10.83 -12.72 -11.47
C ALA A 129 -9.85 -11.64 -11.90
N GLY A 130 -9.65 -11.43 -13.21
CA GLY A 130 -8.68 -10.48 -13.72
C GLY A 130 -7.23 -10.95 -13.59
N ALA A 131 -6.38 -10.08 -13.05
CA ALA A 131 -4.96 -10.33 -12.81
C ALA A 131 -4.60 -9.97 -11.37
N THR A 132 -3.51 -10.55 -10.86
CA THR A 132 -3.00 -10.25 -9.52
C THR A 132 -1.61 -9.63 -9.62
N VAL A 133 -1.36 -8.57 -8.88
CA VAL A 133 0.00 -8.04 -8.70
C VAL A 133 0.57 -8.59 -7.40
N VAL A 134 1.78 -9.12 -7.43
CA VAL A 134 2.46 -9.66 -6.25
C VAL A 134 3.81 -8.98 -6.11
N GLY A 135 4.26 -8.68 -4.90
CA GLY A 135 5.60 -8.14 -4.76
C GLY A 135 6.11 -8.10 -3.34
N ALA A 136 7.33 -7.59 -3.20
CA ALA A 136 7.99 -7.41 -1.92
C ALA A 136 8.36 -5.94 -1.74
N ARG A 137 8.09 -5.37 -0.56
CA ARG A 137 8.32 -3.96 -0.29
C ARG A 137 8.41 -3.66 1.20
N LYS A 138 9.03 -2.53 1.52
CA LYS A 138 9.01 -1.97 2.88
C LYS A 138 7.58 -1.72 3.36
N PHE A 139 7.42 -1.70 4.68
CA PHE A 139 6.13 -1.39 5.30
C PHE A 139 5.67 0.00 4.88
N LEU A 140 4.46 0.06 4.35
CA LEU A 140 3.83 1.32 3.95
C LEU A 140 2.80 1.73 4.98
N VAL A 141 2.83 3.00 5.34
CA VAL A 141 1.83 3.59 6.21
C VAL A 141 0.83 4.36 5.35
N ALA A 142 -0.43 3.91 5.36
CA ALA A 142 -1.55 4.64 4.79
C ALA A 142 -2.05 5.66 5.81
N PHE A 143 -1.67 6.92 5.60
CA PHE A 143 -1.90 8.03 6.50
C PHE A 143 -2.70 9.11 5.80
N ASN A 144 -3.92 9.34 6.22
CA ASN A 144 -4.81 10.31 5.62
C ASN A 144 -4.94 11.55 6.51
N VAL A 145 -5.10 12.72 5.88
CA VAL A 145 -5.26 14.00 6.58
C VAL A 145 -6.55 14.67 6.10
N ASN A 146 -7.52 14.84 6.99
CA ASN A 146 -8.82 15.45 6.70
C ASN A 146 -8.74 16.97 6.87
N LEU A 147 -9.22 17.70 5.87
CA LEU A 147 -9.17 19.16 5.82
C LEU A 147 -10.58 19.74 6.01
N GLY A 148 -10.68 20.83 6.77
CA GLY A 148 -11.94 21.50 7.11
C GLY A 148 -12.51 22.32 5.96
N THR A 149 -12.67 21.71 4.78
CA THR A 149 -13.24 22.35 3.58
C THR A 149 -13.85 21.30 2.66
N PRO A 150 -14.93 21.58 1.93
CA PRO A 150 -15.47 20.70 0.90
C PRO A 150 -14.74 20.84 -0.47
N ARG A 151 -13.74 21.72 -0.55
CA ARG A 151 -13.05 22.12 -1.78
C ARG A 151 -11.98 21.10 -2.21
N ILE A 152 -12.36 20.17 -3.10
CA ILE A 152 -11.51 19.06 -3.58
C ILE A 152 -10.21 19.54 -4.23
N GLU A 153 -10.23 20.70 -4.88
CA GLU A 153 -9.10 21.35 -5.51
C GLU A 153 -7.96 21.62 -4.52
N ILE A 154 -8.30 21.95 -3.27
CA ILE A 154 -7.31 22.20 -2.21
C ILE A 154 -6.59 20.91 -1.85
N ALA A 155 -7.33 19.82 -1.60
CA ALA A 155 -6.71 18.53 -1.31
C ALA A 155 -5.86 18.03 -2.48
N LYS A 156 -6.31 18.21 -3.72
CA LYS A 156 -5.55 17.84 -4.93
C LYS A 156 -4.24 18.62 -5.05
N GLU A 157 -4.29 19.92 -4.77
CA GLU A 157 -3.11 20.76 -4.84
C GLU A 157 -2.10 20.42 -3.74
N ILE A 158 -2.56 20.25 -2.49
CA ILE A 158 -1.70 19.83 -1.39
C ILE A 158 -1.08 18.45 -1.68
N ALA A 159 -1.89 17.48 -2.14
CA ALA A 159 -1.41 16.16 -2.53
C ALA A 159 -0.33 16.25 -3.63
N ARG A 160 -0.49 17.16 -4.60
CA ARG A 160 0.49 17.41 -5.66
C ARG A 160 1.79 17.99 -5.10
N SER A 161 1.71 18.95 -4.17
CA SER A 161 2.89 19.56 -3.52
C SER A 161 3.70 18.57 -2.69
N ILE A 162 3.05 17.65 -1.97
CA ILE A 162 3.76 16.77 -1.01
C ILE A 162 4.31 15.49 -1.63
N ARG A 163 3.71 14.99 -2.73
CA ARG A 163 4.08 13.69 -3.31
C ARG A 163 5.34 13.79 -4.16
N PHE A 164 6.12 12.72 -4.17
CA PHE A 164 7.37 12.63 -4.92
C PHE A 164 7.20 12.97 -6.42
N SER A 165 6.15 12.44 -7.04
CA SER A 165 5.88 12.67 -8.47
C SER A 165 5.52 14.13 -8.81
N GLY A 166 5.26 14.97 -7.81
CA GLY A 166 5.06 16.41 -7.94
C GLY A 166 6.26 17.25 -7.53
N GLY A 167 7.40 16.63 -7.23
CA GLY A 167 8.60 17.30 -6.71
C GLY A 167 8.65 17.43 -5.18
N GLY A 168 7.71 16.82 -4.47
CA GLY A 168 7.65 16.80 -3.01
C GLY A 168 8.59 15.77 -2.36
N LEU A 169 8.15 15.21 -1.24
CA LEU A 169 8.95 14.27 -0.45
C LEU A 169 9.14 12.95 -1.21
N ALA A 170 10.40 12.48 -1.28
CA ALA A 170 10.70 11.13 -1.76
C ALA A 170 9.93 10.08 -0.95
N HIS A 171 9.58 8.93 -1.54
CA HIS A 171 8.83 7.86 -0.87
C HIS A 171 7.43 8.26 -0.36
N VAL A 172 6.90 9.42 -0.76
CA VAL A 172 5.53 9.84 -0.45
C VAL A 172 4.70 9.85 -1.73
N LYS A 173 3.57 9.13 -1.70
CA LYS A 173 2.53 9.18 -2.73
C LYS A 173 1.29 9.81 -2.11
N ALA A 174 0.63 10.71 -2.82
CA ALA A 174 -0.59 11.34 -2.31
C ALA A 174 -1.61 11.64 -3.42
N ILE A 175 -2.89 11.59 -3.03
CA ILE A 175 -4.04 12.00 -3.84
C ILE A 175 -5.03 12.80 -2.99
N GLY A 176 -5.77 13.71 -3.62
CA GLY A 176 -6.87 14.43 -3.00
C GLY A 176 -8.20 13.74 -3.27
N LEU A 177 -8.98 13.49 -2.22
CA LEU A 177 -10.27 12.78 -2.26
C LEU A 177 -11.37 13.64 -1.61
N ALA A 178 -12.60 13.49 -2.08
CA ALA A 178 -13.77 14.07 -1.43
C ALA A 178 -14.34 13.07 -0.43
N LEU A 179 -14.72 13.53 0.75
CA LEU A 179 -15.49 12.78 1.74
C LEU A 179 -16.89 13.39 1.79
N GLU A 180 -17.72 13.04 0.80
CA GLU A 180 -19.04 13.65 0.59
C GLU A 180 -19.93 13.56 1.84
N GLU A 181 -19.94 12.41 2.50
CA GLU A 181 -20.72 12.19 3.73
C GLU A 181 -20.28 13.07 4.90
N LYS A 182 -18.99 13.44 4.97
CA LYS A 182 -18.45 14.30 6.03
C LYS A 182 -18.47 15.79 5.65
N GLY A 183 -18.79 16.13 4.40
CA GLY A 183 -18.73 17.51 3.89
C GLY A 183 -17.32 18.10 3.88
N MET A 184 -16.30 17.25 3.75
CA MET A 184 -14.88 17.63 3.81
C MET A 184 -14.05 16.91 2.75
N VAL A 185 -12.76 17.27 2.65
CA VAL A 185 -11.82 16.66 1.71
C VAL A 185 -10.64 16.08 2.47
N GLN A 186 -9.99 15.10 1.84
CA GLN A 186 -8.90 14.34 2.44
C GLN A 186 -7.69 14.36 1.52
N VAL A 187 -6.52 14.57 2.11
CA VAL A 187 -5.24 14.24 1.48
C VAL A 187 -4.90 12.82 1.90
N SER A 188 -5.13 11.85 1.00
CA SER A 188 -4.78 10.46 1.25
C SER A 188 -3.31 10.24 0.91
N VAL A 189 -2.51 9.81 1.89
CA VAL A 189 -1.07 9.67 1.76
C VAL A 189 -0.63 8.24 2.01
N ASN A 190 0.23 7.76 1.11
CA ASN A 190 0.94 6.51 1.21
C ASN A 190 2.42 6.83 1.45
N ILE A 191 2.89 6.60 2.68
CA ILE A 191 4.29 6.75 3.07
C ILE A 191 4.96 5.40 2.84
N VAL A 192 5.74 5.30 1.77
CA VAL A 192 6.36 4.03 1.30
C VAL A 192 7.59 3.67 2.11
N ASP A 193 8.23 4.66 2.73
CA ASP A 193 9.36 4.48 3.64
C ASP A 193 9.27 5.51 4.77
N HIS A 194 8.71 5.10 5.92
CA HIS A 194 8.49 5.97 7.07
C HIS A 194 9.79 6.32 7.81
N GLU A 195 10.84 5.53 7.66
CA GLU A 195 12.15 5.80 8.25
C GLU A 195 12.82 7.00 7.56
N LYS A 196 12.61 7.14 6.25
CA LYS A 196 13.08 8.31 5.48
C LYS A 196 12.15 9.51 5.63
N ASN A 197 10.84 9.28 5.63
CA ASN A 197 9.82 10.32 5.78
C ASN A 197 8.83 9.97 6.90
N PRO A 198 9.13 10.38 8.15
CA PRO A 198 8.28 10.08 9.29
C PRO A 198 6.93 10.79 9.20
N LEU A 199 5.91 10.22 9.85
CA LEU A 199 4.53 10.71 9.79
C LEU A 199 4.41 12.18 10.19
N TYR A 200 5.10 12.60 11.27
CA TYR A 200 5.08 14.00 11.72
C TYR A 200 5.50 14.96 10.60
N ARG A 201 6.54 14.62 9.83
CA ARG A 201 7.08 15.49 8.78
C ARG A 201 6.07 15.66 7.65
N VAL A 202 5.41 14.56 7.26
CA VAL A 202 4.35 14.58 6.25
C VAL A 202 3.16 15.40 6.75
N LEU A 203 2.74 15.21 8.01
CA LEU A 203 1.64 15.96 8.60
C LEU A 203 1.93 17.46 8.67
N GLU A 204 3.12 17.86 9.12
CA GLU A 204 3.52 19.27 9.19
C GLU A 204 3.58 19.92 7.81
N LEU A 205 4.04 19.19 6.78
CA LEU A 205 4.01 19.70 5.41
C LEU A 205 2.57 19.88 4.90
N VAL A 206 1.66 18.95 5.19
CA VAL A 206 0.23 19.11 4.86
C VAL A 206 -0.36 20.30 5.59
N ARG A 207 -0.07 20.48 6.89
CA ARG A 207 -0.52 21.63 7.68
C ARG A 207 -0.01 22.94 7.09
N MET A 208 1.27 23.01 6.72
CA MET A 208 1.87 24.17 6.10
C MET A 208 1.17 24.51 4.78
N GLU A 209 0.99 23.54 3.89
CA GLU A 209 0.32 23.78 2.61
C GLU A 209 -1.16 24.14 2.80
N ALA A 210 -1.89 23.51 3.73
CA ALA A 210 -3.28 23.84 4.05
C ALA A 210 -3.43 25.25 4.64
N SER A 211 -2.47 25.71 5.45
CA SER A 211 -2.48 27.04 6.04
C SER A 211 -2.44 28.16 5.00
N ARG A 212 -1.78 27.92 3.85
CA ARG A 212 -1.74 28.87 2.72
C ARG A 212 -3.13 29.10 2.10
N TRP A 213 -4.05 28.17 2.31
CA TRP A 213 -5.45 28.26 1.88
C TRP A 213 -6.40 28.74 2.98
N GLY A 214 -5.89 29.00 4.20
CA GLY A 214 -6.72 29.27 5.37
C GLY A 214 -7.60 28.09 5.79
N VAL A 215 -7.20 26.86 5.45
CA VAL A 215 -7.96 25.64 5.74
C VAL A 215 -7.31 24.89 6.89
N PRO A 216 -8.06 24.52 7.94
CA PRO A 216 -7.50 23.73 9.03
C PRO A 216 -7.39 22.25 8.66
N VAL A 217 -6.39 21.58 9.23
CA VAL A 217 -6.40 20.11 9.36
C VAL A 217 -7.29 19.77 10.54
N VAL A 218 -8.33 18.96 10.30
CA VAL A 218 -9.34 18.59 11.31
C VAL A 218 -8.91 17.36 12.08
N GLU A 219 -8.53 16.30 11.36
CA GLU A 219 -8.16 15.01 11.93
C GLU A 219 -7.23 14.26 10.98
N THR A 220 -6.60 13.21 11.51
CA THR A 220 -5.77 12.27 10.73
C THR A 220 -6.27 10.85 10.95
N GLU A 221 -6.12 10.01 9.93
CA GLU A 221 -6.56 8.62 9.98
C GLU A 221 -5.40 7.73 9.53
N ILE A 222 -5.12 6.67 10.30
CA ILE A 222 -4.25 5.57 9.87
C ILE A 222 -5.14 4.43 9.41
N TYR A 223 -4.95 3.96 8.18
CA TYR A 223 -5.72 2.85 7.64
C TYR A 223 -4.91 1.55 7.71
N GLY A 224 -5.42 0.57 8.45
CA GLY A 224 -4.74 -0.70 8.69
C GLY A 224 -3.77 -0.63 9.88
N MET A 225 -2.66 -1.38 9.80
CA MET A 225 -1.64 -1.41 10.84
C MET A 225 -0.52 -0.40 10.55
N VAL A 226 0.19 0.01 11.59
CA VAL A 226 1.32 0.92 11.52
C VAL A 226 2.48 0.36 12.35
N PRO A 227 3.74 0.45 11.88
CA PRO A 227 4.89 0.03 12.67
C PRO A 227 5.01 0.90 13.93
N ALA A 228 5.31 0.30 15.08
CA ALA A 228 5.48 1.06 16.30
C ALA A 228 6.59 2.12 16.18
N SER A 229 7.65 1.84 15.42
CA SER A 229 8.73 2.80 15.13
C SER A 229 8.23 4.07 14.43
N ALA A 230 7.20 3.98 13.58
CA ALA A 230 6.63 5.15 12.90
C ALA A 230 5.88 6.09 13.86
N ILE A 231 5.18 5.51 14.84
CA ILE A 231 4.50 6.26 15.90
C ILE A 231 5.53 6.85 16.87
N PHE A 232 6.50 6.04 17.28
CA PHE A 232 7.60 6.44 18.15
C PHE A 232 8.33 7.68 17.62
N GLN A 233 8.76 7.67 16.36
CA GLN A 233 9.46 8.80 15.75
C GLN A 233 8.64 10.09 15.80
N SER A 234 7.32 9.99 15.65
CA SER A 234 6.43 11.15 15.72
C SER A 234 6.27 11.63 17.16
N ALA A 235 6.10 10.71 18.12
CA ALA A 235 6.04 11.04 19.55
C ALA A 235 7.34 11.69 20.04
N ALA A 236 8.50 11.11 19.70
CA ALA A 236 9.82 11.65 20.02
C ALA A 236 9.99 13.07 19.47
N HIS A 237 9.58 13.32 18.22
CA HIS A 237 9.67 14.64 17.61
C HIS A 237 8.85 15.71 18.36
N TYR A 238 7.58 15.43 18.65
CA TYR A 238 6.70 16.42 19.27
C TYR A 238 6.91 16.58 20.77
N LEU A 239 7.30 15.51 21.48
CA LEU A 239 7.56 15.58 22.92
C LEU A 239 8.95 16.12 23.24
N GLN A 240 9.90 16.07 22.29
CA GLN A 240 11.27 16.56 22.45
C GLN A 240 11.96 16.01 23.71
N VAL A 241 11.63 14.76 24.07
CA VAL A 241 12.31 14.07 25.18
C VAL A 241 13.74 13.82 24.76
N ALA A 242 14.68 14.36 25.54
CA ALA A 242 16.10 14.19 25.27
C ALA A 242 16.49 12.71 25.34
N ASP A 243 17.26 12.27 24.34
CA ASP A 243 17.83 10.91 24.24
C ASP A 243 16.79 9.79 24.45
N LEU A 244 15.56 10.02 23.97
CA LEU A 244 14.51 9.00 24.02
C LEU A 244 14.82 7.89 23.01
N GLU A 245 15.03 6.68 23.53
CA GLU A 245 15.28 5.46 22.76
C GLU A 245 14.07 4.50 22.82
N PRO A 246 13.84 3.67 21.79
CA PRO A 246 12.73 2.72 21.76
C PRO A 246 12.69 1.77 22.97
N GLU A 247 13.85 1.38 23.51
CA GLU A 247 14.00 0.45 24.64
C GLU A 247 13.48 1.04 25.97
N GLN A 248 13.26 2.35 26.03
CA GLN A 248 12.63 3.00 27.18
C GLN A 248 11.11 2.86 27.17
N ILE A 249 10.51 2.39 26.06
CA ILE A 249 9.09 2.06 25.97
C ILE A 249 8.91 0.61 26.41
N ILE A 250 8.22 0.40 27.53
CA ILE A 250 8.06 -0.90 28.19
C ILE A 250 7.56 -1.96 27.20
N GLU A 251 6.53 -1.67 26.42
CA GLU A 251 5.95 -2.62 25.46
C GLU A 251 6.93 -2.99 24.34
N LEU A 252 7.72 -2.04 23.83
CA LEU A 252 8.73 -2.32 22.81
C LEU A 252 9.87 -3.15 23.38
N LYS A 253 10.29 -2.84 24.62
CA LYS A 253 11.35 -3.61 25.27
C LYS A 253 10.92 -5.04 25.57
N LEU A 254 9.68 -5.24 26.00
CA LEU A 254 9.13 -6.58 26.23
C LEU A 254 9.01 -7.38 24.93
N LEU A 255 8.62 -6.75 23.82
CA LEU A 255 8.56 -7.41 22.50
C LEU A 255 9.94 -7.82 21.99
N ASP A 256 10.93 -6.95 22.17
CA ASP A 256 12.34 -7.23 21.87
C ASP A 256 12.83 -8.45 22.65
N MET A 257 12.63 -8.46 23.97
CA MET A 257 12.99 -9.58 24.85
C MET A 257 12.24 -10.89 24.56
N ALA A 258 10.96 -10.81 24.19
CA ALA A 258 10.15 -11.99 23.88
C ALA A 258 10.59 -12.65 22.56
N GLY A 259 11.10 -11.87 21.61
CA GLY A 259 11.61 -12.38 20.35
C GLY A 259 13.02 -12.96 20.41
N ASP A 260 13.69 -12.93 21.58
CA ASP A 260 15.00 -13.53 21.84
C ASP A 260 14.89 -14.84 22.66
N GLN A 261 13.67 -15.32 22.92
CA GLN A 261 13.48 -16.62 23.56
C GLN A 261 13.64 -17.75 22.53
N PRO A 262 14.59 -18.69 22.73
CA PRO A 262 14.86 -19.79 21.82
C PRO A 262 13.73 -20.83 21.78
#